data_AF-A0A8C6RSG4-F1
#
_entry.id   AF-A0A8C6RSG4-F1
#
_cell.length_a   1.000
_cell.length_b   1.000
_cell.length_c   1.000
_cell.angle_alpha   90.00
_cell.angle_beta   90.00
_cell.angle_gamma   90.00
#
_symmetry.space_group_name_H-M   'P 1'
#
loop_
_entity.id
_entity.type
_entity.pdbx_description
1 polymer ?
#
loop_
_entity_poly.entity_id
_entity_poly.type
_entity_poly.pdbx_seq_one_letter_code
_entity_poly.pdbx_strand_id
1 'polypeptide(L)'
;MAAAAAGPATTQRFFQSFSDALIDEDPQAALEELTKALEQNPDESQYYCQRAYCHILLGKYCDAIADIKKSLELNPNNSTAILRKGICEYHGKNYATALETFVGGQKLDSKERFGQGQVQKQCSWSPRKPPSCQFFVVLGADVNFTTWIKRCQDTQNGKYVRFPVFYLKMKYDWYQTESQVIITLMIKNVQKNDVNVEFSEKELSALVKLPSGDDYNLKLRLLHPIIPEQSTFKVLSTKIEIKMKKPEAVRWEKLEGQGDVPTPKQFIADVKNLYPSSSHYTRNWDKLVGEIKEEEKNEKLEGDAALNKLFQQIYSDGSDEVKRAMNKSFMESGGTVLSTNWSDVGKRKVEINPPDDMEWKKY
;
A
#
# COMPACT_ATOMS: atom_id res chain seq x y z
N MET A 1 -0.65 33.95 47.36
CA MET A 1 -1.50 33.59 46.21
C MET A 1 -0.92 34.22 44.95
N ALA A 2 0.04 33.56 44.32
CA ALA A 2 0.53 33.89 42.98
C ALA A 2 0.81 32.56 42.29
N ALA A 3 -0.19 32.08 41.54
CA ALA A 3 -0.11 30.85 40.78
C ALA A 3 0.76 31.12 39.55
N ALA A 4 1.98 30.57 39.55
CA ALA A 4 2.80 30.47 38.35
C ALA A 4 2.12 29.48 37.40
N ALA A 5 1.49 30.02 36.35
CA ALA A 5 0.94 29.23 35.26
C ALA A 5 2.10 28.55 34.51
N ALA A 6 2.28 27.26 34.79
CA ALA A 6 3.04 26.37 33.92
C ALA A 6 2.35 26.36 32.54
N GLY A 7 2.97 27.03 31.57
CA GLY A 7 2.54 26.93 30.17
C GLY A 7 2.57 25.47 29.74
N PRO A 8 1.63 25.03 28.88
CA PRO A 8 1.61 23.66 28.43
C PRO A 8 2.93 23.37 27.74
N ALA A 9 3.59 22.28 28.17
CA ALA A 9 4.69 21.66 27.47
C ALA A 9 4.18 21.21 26.09
N THR A 10 4.14 22.14 25.14
CA THR A 10 4.00 21.82 23.73
C THR A 10 5.26 21.09 23.36
N THR A 11 5.17 19.76 23.40
CA THR A 11 6.17 18.80 22.95
C THR A 11 6.87 19.35 21.70
N GLN A 12 8.02 19.99 21.89
CA GLN A 12 9.02 20.14 20.84
C GLN A 12 9.44 18.72 20.52
N ARG A 13 8.70 18.05 19.64
CA ARG A 13 9.31 17.09 18.73
C ARG A 13 10.35 17.93 18.00
N PHE A 14 11.57 17.96 18.53
CA PHE A 14 12.77 18.28 17.77
C PHE A 14 12.60 17.49 16.48
N PHE A 15 12.24 18.18 15.39
CA PHE A 15 12.06 17.56 14.09
C PHE A 15 13.31 16.74 13.86
N GLN A 16 13.12 15.42 13.77
CA GLN A 16 14.18 14.47 13.53
C GLN A 16 14.93 14.96 12.29
N SER A 17 16.26 14.83 12.29
CA SER A 17 17.03 15.03 11.06
C SER A 17 16.35 14.22 9.95
N PHE A 18 15.76 14.87 8.95
CA PHE A 18 15.16 14.18 7.83
C PHE A 18 16.27 13.45 7.08
N SER A 19 16.44 12.16 7.35
CA SER A 19 17.42 11.35 6.62
C SER A 19 16.94 11.19 5.19
N ASP A 20 17.84 11.27 4.21
CA ASP A 20 17.47 11.08 2.80
C ASP A 20 16.75 9.73 2.56
N ALA A 21 17.07 8.70 3.34
CA ALA A 21 16.39 7.39 3.30
C ALA A 21 14.89 7.46 3.64
N LEU A 22 14.48 8.33 4.57
CA LEU A 22 13.08 8.53 4.94
C LEU A 22 12.32 9.24 3.81
N ILE A 23 13.00 10.15 3.12
CA ILE A 23 12.43 10.88 1.97
C ILE A 23 12.24 9.95 0.77
N ASP A 24 13.15 9.00 0.57
CA ASP A 24 13.07 7.99 -0.50
C ASP A 24 11.89 7.02 -0.31
N GLU A 25 11.50 6.74 0.94
CA GLU A 25 10.36 5.87 1.24
C GLU A 25 9.03 6.55 0.87
N ASP A 26 8.79 7.77 1.35
CA ASP A 26 7.53 8.51 1.14
C ASP A 26 7.77 10.03 0.91
N PRO A 27 8.02 10.45 -0.35
CA PRO A 27 8.40 11.84 -0.65
C PRO A 27 7.26 12.85 -0.47
N GLN A 28 6.00 12.41 -0.51
CA GLN A 28 4.84 13.30 -0.30
C GLN A 28 4.66 13.64 1.19
N ALA A 29 4.74 12.65 2.07
CA ALA A 29 4.67 12.88 3.52
C ALA A 29 5.85 13.75 3.99
N ALA A 30 7.06 13.47 3.49
CA ALA A 30 8.24 14.26 3.80
C ALA A 30 8.09 15.74 3.39
N LEU A 31 7.46 16.03 2.25
CA LEU A 31 7.23 17.41 1.79
C LEU A 31 6.32 18.20 2.75
N GLU A 32 5.26 17.57 3.26
CA GLU A 32 4.36 18.21 4.24
C GLU A 32 5.08 18.51 5.56
N GLU A 33 5.87 17.54 6.04
CA GLU A 33 6.65 17.71 7.28
C GLU A 33 7.73 18.79 7.13
N LEU A 34 8.44 18.82 6.01
CA LEU A 34 9.44 19.86 5.70
C LEU A 34 8.81 21.25 5.55
N THR A 35 7.58 21.33 5.01
CA THR A 35 6.87 22.62 4.91
C THR A 35 6.50 23.15 6.28
N LYS A 36 6.01 22.29 7.19
CA LYS A 36 5.76 22.67 8.60
C LYS A 36 7.05 23.05 9.33
N ALA A 37 8.17 22.36 9.05
CA ALA A 37 9.46 22.70 9.63
C ALA A 37 9.96 24.08 9.17
N LEU A 38 9.75 24.43 7.90
CA LEU A 38 10.09 25.74 7.34
C LEU A 38 9.19 26.87 7.84
N GLU A 39 7.93 26.60 8.19
CA GLU A 39 7.06 27.58 8.87
C GLU A 39 7.59 27.93 10.27
N GLN A 40 8.24 26.98 10.95
CA GLN A 40 8.82 27.20 12.27
C GLN A 40 10.20 27.86 12.18
N ASN A 41 11.04 27.42 11.25
CA ASN A 41 12.41 27.91 11.06
C ASN A 41 12.64 28.24 9.57
N PRO A 42 12.35 29.48 9.14
CA PRO A 42 12.48 29.88 7.74
C PRO A 42 13.94 30.09 7.29
N ASP A 43 14.90 30.19 8.20
CA ASP A 43 16.30 30.52 7.88
C ASP A 43 17.19 29.27 7.70
N GLU A 44 16.63 28.07 7.79
CA GLU A 44 17.40 26.83 7.69
C GLU A 44 17.60 26.38 6.23
N SER A 45 18.83 26.54 5.73
CA SER A 45 19.24 26.15 4.36
C SER A 45 19.01 24.67 4.07
N GLN A 46 19.21 23.80 5.06
CA GLN A 46 19.12 22.35 4.88
C GLN A 46 17.68 21.90 4.57
N TYR A 47 16.66 22.50 5.19
CA TYR A 47 15.26 22.14 4.94
C TYR A 47 14.82 22.49 3.51
N TYR A 48 15.26 23.63 2.98
CA TYR A 48 15.03 23.95 1.56
C TYR A 48 15.72 22.95 0.62
N CYS A 49 16.94 22.52 0.95
CA CYS A 49 17.65 21.51 0.16
C CYS A 49 16.92 20.16 0.17
N GLN A 50 16.42 19.71 1.33
CA GLN A 50 15.67 18.48 1.50
C GLN A 50 14.29 18.55 0.83
N ARG A 51 13.58 19.67 0.93
CA ARG A 51 12.30 19.87 0.24
C ARG A 51 12.46 19.85 -1.29
N ALA A 52 13.54 20.47 -1.79
CA ALA A 52 13.88 20.38 -3.21
C ALA A 52 14.15 18.93 -3.66
N TYR A 53 14.73 18.08 -2.80
CA TYR A 53 14.91 16.66 -3.09
C TYR A 53 13.57 15.92 -3.20
N CYS A 54 12.62 16.17 -2.29
CA CYS A 54 11.26 15.67 -2.42
C CYS A 54 10.63 16.09 -3.76
N HIS A 55 10.78 17.36 -4.16
CA HIS A 55 10.29 17.86 -5.44
C HIS A 55 10.96 17.18 -6.64
N ILE A 56 12.27 16.88 -6.58
CA ILE A 56 12.99 16.13 -7.61
C ILE A 56 12.42 14.71 -7.75
N LEU A 57 12.22 14.01 -6.64
CA LEU A 57 11.63 12.65 -6.63
C LEU A 57 10.20 12.64 -7.20
N LEU A 58 9.45 13.72 -6.97
CA LEU A 58 8.10 13.91 -7.52
C LEU A 58 8.08 14.45 -8.96
N GLY A 59 9.23 14.70 -9.58
CA GLY A 59 9.35 15.23 -10.95
C GLY A 59 9.01 16.72 -11.10
N LYS A 60 8.86 17.46 -10.00
CA LYS A 60 8.52 18.89 -9.97
C LYS A 60 9.79 19.76 -9.99
N TYR A 61 10.52 19.74 -11.10
CA TYR A 61 11.84 20.37 -11.19
C TYR A 61 11.82 21.90 -11.08
N CYS A 62 10.75 22.58 -11.53
CA CYS A 62 10.62 24.03 -11.42
C CYS A 62 10.55 24.50 -9.96
N ASP A 63 9.74 23.81 -9.15
CA ASP A 63 9.59 24.08 -7.72
C ASP A 63 10.89 23.78 -6.98
N ALA A 64 11.55 22.65 -7.33
CA ALA A 64 12.84 22.29 -6.77
C ALA A 64 13.91 23.37 -7.00
N ILE A 65 13.97 23.97 -8.19
CA ILE A 65 14.91 25.05 -8.50
C ILE A 65 14.65 26.29 -7.64
N ALA A 66 13.38 26.62 -7.35
CA ALA A 66 13.03 27.75 -6.49
C ALA A 66 13.53 27.54 -5.05
N ASP A 67 13.37 26.34 -4.51
CA ASP A 67 13.86 25.98 -3.17
C ASP A 67 15.39 25.91 -3.11
N ILE A 68 16.03 25.39 -4.15
CA ILE A 68 17.50 25.36 -4.25
C ILE A 68 18.08 26.77 -4.28
N LYS A 69 17.45 27.70 -4.99
CA LYS A 69 17.90 29.11 -5.02
C LYS A 69 17.89 29.71 -3.62
N LYS A 70 16.79 29.52 -2.86
CA LYS A 70 16.72 29.95 -1.45
C LYS A 70 17.77 29.28 -0.58
N SER A 71 17.98 27.96 -0.75
CA SER A 71 19.00 27.22 0.00
C SER A 71 20.41 27.77 -0.25
N LEU A 72 20.72 28.15 -1.50
CA LEU A 72 22.01 28.72 -1.90
C LEU A 72 22.16 30.20 -1.52
N GLU A 73 21.07 30.97 -1.41
CA GLU A 73 21.08 32.32 -0.84
C GLU A 73 21.47 32.29 0.65
N LEU A 74 20.96 31.29 1.39
CA LEU A 74 21.27 31.09 2.80
C LEU A 74 22.66 30.47 3.02
N ASN A 75 23.04 29.47 2.22
CA ASN A 75 24.35 28.83 2.27
C ASN A 75 24.94 28.62 0.85
N PRO A 76 25.77 29.55 0.37
CA PRO A 76 26.37 29.46 -0.96
C PRO A 76 27.33 28.28 -1.15
N ASN A 77 27.86 27.72 -0.06
CA ASN A 77 28.85 26.63 -0.11
C ASN A 77 28.21 25.23 0.01
N ASN A 78 26.89 25.12 -0.03
CA ASN A 78 26.20 23.84 0.06
C ASN A 78 26.39 23.01 -1.23
N SER A 79 27.35 22.09 -1.21
CA SER A 79 27.67 21.21 -2.34
C SER A 79 26.48 20.33 -2.75
N THR A 80 25.68 19.84 -1.80
CA THR A 80 24.48 19.04 -2.07
C THR A 80 23.41 19.84 -2.81
N ALA A 81 23.19 21.11 -2.46
CA ALA A 81 22.22 21.97 -3.15
C ALA A 81 22.65 22.26 -4.60
N ILE A 82 23.94 22.47 -4.84
CA ILE A 82 24.50 22.67 -6.20
C ILE A 82 24.37 21.39 -7.04
N LEU A 83 24.61 20.23 -6.44
CA LEU A 83 24.41 18.94 -7.10
C LEU A 83 22.95 18.77 -7.52
N ARG A 84 22.00 18.98 -6.59
CA ARG A 84 20.56 18.89 -6.85
C ARG A 84 20.13 19.91 -7.92
N LYS A 85 20.74 21.11 -7.97
CA LYS A 85 20.51 22.11 -9.03
C LYS A 85 20.85 21.57 -10.42
N GLY A 86 22.03 21.01 -10.57
CA GLY A 86 22.48 20.46 -11.86
C GLY A 86 21.60 19.30 -12.32
N ILE A 87 21.08 18.50 -11.40
CA ILE A 87 20.11 17.43 -11.70
C ILE A 87 18.82 18.03 -12.27
N CYS A 88 18.24 19.05 -11.62
CA CYS A 88 17.05 19.72 -12.13
C CYS A 88 17.27 20.33 -13.53
N GLU A 89 18.40 21.00 -13.76
CA GLU A 89 18.74 21.60 -15.05
C GLU A 89 18.92 20.55 -16.15
N TYR A 90 19.54 19.42 -15.82
CA TYR A 90 19.68 18.27 -16.71
C TYR A 90 18.30 17.73 -17.13
N HIS A 91 17.39 17.53 -16.18
CA HIS A 91 16.02 17.09 -16.46
C HIS A 91 15.20 18.16 -17.20
N GLY A 92 15.53 19.44 -17.02
CA GLY A 92 15.03 20.56 -17.81
C GLY A 92 15.58 20.64 -19.24
N LYS A 93 16.40 19.67 -19.69
CA LYS A 93 17.08 19.62 -20.99
C LYS A 93 18.09 20.75 -21.22
N ASN A 94 18.48 21.47 -20.17
CA ASN A 94 19.47 22.54 -20.24
C ASN A 94 20.87 21.96 -19.93
N TYR A 95 21.36 21.09 -20.81
CA TYR A 95 22.59 20.33 -20.57
C TYR A 95 23.84 21.21 -20.48
N ALA A 96 23.87 22.33 -21.19
CA ALA A 96 25.00 23.27 -21.16
C ALA A 96 25.14 23.94 -19.77
N THR A 97 24.04 24.48 -19.24
CA THR A 97 24.02 25.09 -17.90
C THR A 97 24.26 24.04 -16.82
N ALA A 98 23.68 22.85 -16.97
CA ALA A 98 23.88 21.75 -16.02
C ALA A 98 25.36 21.37 -15.91
N LEU A 99 26.09 21.28 -17.04
CA LEU A 99 27.52 20.97 -17.05
C LEU A 99 28.33 22.03 -16.29
N GLU A 100 28.06 23.31 -16.52
CA GLU A 100 28.70 24.40 -15.79
C GLU A 100 28.41 24.33 -14.29
N THR A 101 27.15 24.08 -13.90
CA THR A 101 26.73 23.89 -12.51
C THR A 101 27.49 22.73 -11.86
N PHE A 102 27.62 21.57 -12.52
CA PHE A 102 28.34 20.42 -11.97
C PHE A 102 29.85 20.65 -11.86
N VAL A 103 30.47 21.31 -12.83
CA VAL A 103 31.89 21.67 -12.78
C VAL A 103 32.17 22.68 -11.67
N GLY A 104 31.28 23.67 -11.50
CA GLY A 104 31.33 24.61 -10.38
C GLY A 104 31.22 23.92 -9.02
N GLY A 105 30.26 23.00 -8.89
CA GLY A 105 30.06 22.20 -7.67
C GLY A 105 31.27 21.32 -7.33
N GLN A 106 31.90 20.69 -8.33
CA GLN A 106 33.12 19.89 -8.13
C GLN A 106 34.29 20.70 -7.56
N LYS A 107 34.45 21.96 -8.00
CA LYS A 107 35.49 22.86 -7.49
C LYS A 107 35.23 23.24 -6.02
N LEU A 108 33.96 23.43 -5.65
CA LEU A 108 33.56 23.73 -4.28
C LEU A 108 33.71 22.51 -3.37
N ASP A 109 33.31 21.31 -3.81
CA ASP A 109 33.51 20.05 -3.08
C ASP A 109 34.99 19.78 -2.81
N SER A 110 35.85 20.01 -3.81
CA SER A 110 37.30 19.91 -3.66
C SER A 110 37.80 20.84 -2.55
N LYS A 111 37.34 22.11 -2.54
CA LYS A 111 37.72 23.12 -1.53
C LYS A 111 37.18 22.81 -0.14
N GLU A 112 35.96 22.28 -0.03
CA GLU A 112 35.34 21.85 1.23
C GLU A 112 36.14 20.70 1.86
N ARG A 113 36.56 19.72 1.05
CA ARG A 113 37.38 18.57 1.47
C ARG A 113 38.78 18.97 1.96
N PHE A 114 39.38 20.01 1.38
CA PHE A 114 40.65 20.57 1.84
C PHE A 114 40.50 21.49 3.07
N GLY A 115 39.32 22.09 3.28
CA GLY A 115 39.02 22.95 4.44
C GLY A 115 38.70 22.17 5.73
N GLN A 116 38.13 20.96 5.63
CA GLN A 116 37.84 20.07 6.76
C GLN A 116 39.04 19.16 7.12
N GLY A 117 40.24 19.73 7.18
CA GLY A 117 41.39 19.07 7.80
C GLY A 117 41.10 18.82 9.29
N GLN A 118 40.96 17.54 9.66
CA GLN A 118 40.75 17.02 11.01
C GLN A 118 39.36 17.24 11.64
N VAL A 119 38.35 16.51 11.15
CA VAL A 119 37.42 15.82 12.07
C VAL A 119 37.34 14.36 11.64
N GLN A 120 38.26 13.55 12.16
CA GLN A 120 38.02 12.12 12.29
C GLN A 120 36.80 11.94 13.19
N LYS A 121 35.63 11.69 12.61
CA LYS A 121 34.64 10.79 13.22
C LYS A 121 34.59 9.53 12.39
N GLN A 122 35.22 8.54 13.00
CA GLN A 122 35.41 7.16 12.62
C GLN A 122 34.09 6.50 12.24
N CYS A 123 33.83 6.36 10.95
CA CYS A 123 33.03 5.26 10.44
C CYS A 123 34.01 4.24 9.86
N SER A 124 34.22 3.17 10.62
CA SER A 124 35.13 2.07 10.30
C SER A 124 34.88 1.52 8.90
N TRP A 125 35.91 1.65 8.08
CA TRP A 125 36.04 0.98 6.80
C TRP A 125 36.10 -0.55 7.00
N SER A 126 35.20 -1.29 6.37
CA SER A 126 35.39 -2.71 6.09
C SER A 126 35.20 -2.94 4.58
N PRO A 127 36.25 -3.34 3.84
CA PRO A 127 36.12 -3.72 2.45
C PRO A 127 35.79 -5.20 2.39
N ARG A 128 34.63 -5.57 1.83
CA ARG A 128 34.35 -6.89 1.21
C ARG A 128 32.88 -6.95 0.77
N LYS A 129 32.61 -6.69 -0.50
CA LYS A 129 31.46 -7.27 -1.23
C LYS A 129 31.89 -7.64 -2.66
N PRO A 130 31.44 -8.78 -3.20
CA PRO A 130 31.91 -9.34 -4.47
C PRO A 130 31.36 -8.59 -5.71
N PRO A 131 31.96 -8.79 -6.90
CA PRO A 131 31.69 -8.00 -8.10
C PRO A 131 30.49 -8.51 -8.89
N SER A 132 29.28 -8.48 -8.33
CA SER A 132 28.06 -8.90 -9.06
C SER A 132 26.80 -8.07 -8.85
N CYS A 133 26.88 -6.94 -8.13
CA CYS A 133 25.80 -5.96 -8.06
C CYS A 133 26.18 -4.69 -8.83
N GLN A 134 26.12 -4.75 -10.16
CA GLN A 134 25.98 -3.56 -10.99
C GLN A 134 24.49 -3.43 -11.33
N PHE A 135 23.94 -2.22 -11.20
CA PHE A 135 22.51 -1.85 -11.26
C PHE A 135 21.76 -1.86 -9.94
N PHE A 136 22.20 -1.00 -9.02
CA PHE A 136 21.32 -0.39 -8.03
C PHE A 136 21.71 1.10 -7.96
N VAL A 137 21.03 1.96 -8.72
CA VAL A 137 21.19 3.42 -8.58
C VAL A 137 20.16 3.87 -7.56
N VAL A 138 20.60 3.89 -6.31
CA VAL A 138 19.95 4.59 -5.21
C VAL A 138 20.23 6.07 -5.44
N LEU A 139 19.21 6.93 -5.47
CA LEU A 139 19.39 8.38 -5.39
C LEU A 139 19.77 8.83 -3.96
N GLY A 140 20.04 7.89 -3.06
CA GLY A 140 20.62 8.17 -1.75
C GLY A 140 22.09 8.56 -1.86
N ALA A 141 22.36 9.77 -1.38
CA ALA A 141 23.63 10.32 -0.88
C ALA A 141 24.91 10.29 -1.75
N ASP A 142 25.09 9.42 -2.74
CA ASP A 142 26.40 9.22 -3.40
C ASP A 142 26.35 9.28 -4.93
N VAL A 143 25.74 10.32 -5.51
CA VAL A 143 25.93 10.63 -6.94
C VAL A 143 26.97 11.75 -7.11
N ASN A 144 28.23 11.38 -7.23
CA ASN A 144 29.34 12.32 -7.40
C ASN A 144 29.20 13.21 -8.65
N PHE A 145 29.62 14.47 -8.55
CA PHE A 145 29.67 15.45 -9.65
C PHE A 145 30.31 14.89 -10.93
N THR A 146 31.37 14.08 -10.78
CA THR A 146 32.09 13.44 -11.91
C THR A 146 31.19 12.59 -12.79
N THR A 147 30.21 11.90 -12.20
CA THR A 147 29.29 11.02 -12.92
C THR A 147 28.32 11.84 -13.77
N TRP A 148 27.80 12.92 -13.21
CA TRP A 148 26.90 13.83 -13.91
C TRP A 148 27.59 14.65 -15.00
N ILE A 149 28.85 15.04 -14.80
CA ILE A 149 29.65 15.73 -15.84
C ILE A 149 29.81 14.82 -17.07
N LYS A 150 30.24 13.56 -16.87
CA LYS A 150 30.34 12.59 -17.97
C LYS A 150 28.99 12.38 -18.66
N ARG A 151 27.91 12.26 -17.87
CA ARG A 151 26.55 12.11 -18.39
C ARG A 151 26.14 13.28 -19.29
N CYS A 152 26.41 14.52 -18.88
CA CYS A 152 26.11 15.72 -19.67
C CYS A 152 26.90 15.74 -20.99
N GLN A 153 28.19 15.41 -20.93
CA GLN A 153 29.08 15.33 -22.10
C GLN A 153 28.62 14.26 -23.09
N ASP A 154 28.21 13.08 -22.61
CA ASP A 154 27.72 11.99 -23.46
C ASP A 154 26.40 12.37 -24.16
N THR A 155 25.47 13.05 -23.45
CA THR A 155 24.24 13.58 -24.06
C THR A 155 24.49 14.65 -25.12
N GLN A 156 25.49 15.54 -24.92
CA GLN A 156 25.84 16.57 -25.90
C GLN A 156 26.52 15.98 -27.15
N ASN A 157 27.29 14.90 -26.99
CA ASN A 157 27.99 14.22 -28.08
C ASN A 157 27.10 13.29 -28.92
N GLY A 158 25.77 13.30 -28.72
CA GLY A 158 24.82 12.53 -29.52
C GLY A 158 24.90 11.02 -29.33
N LYS A 159 25.69 10.52 -28.37
CA LYS A 159 25.66 9.12 -27.93
C LYS A 159 24.41 8.96 -27.05
N TYR A 160 23.28 8.75 -27.70
CA TYR A 160 21.99 8.55 -27.05
C TYR A 160 22.00 7.23 -26.28
N VAL A 161 22.59 7.22 -25.08
CA VAL A 161 22.38 6.11 -24.17
C VAL A 161 21.05 6.40 -23.48
N ARG A 162 19.99 5.80 -24.03
CA ARG A 162 18.67 5.72 -23.41
C ARG A 162 18.82 4.86 -22.15
N PHE A 163 19.36 5.46 -21.10
CA PHE A 163 19.40 4.86 -19.78
C PHE A 163 18.01 4.96 -19.16
N PRO A 164 17.63 3.98 -18.33
CA PRO A 164 16.29 3.88 -17.80
C PRO A 164 15.92 5.22 -17.16
N VAL A 165 14.87 5.82 -17.70
CA VAL A 165 14.06 6.80 -16.98
C VAL A 165 13.84 6.19 -15.60
N PHE A 166 14.02 6.98 -14.54
CA PHE A 166 13.69 6.53 -13.18
C PHE A 166 12.27 6.02 -13.23
N TYR A 167 12.12 4.70 -13.27
CA TYR A 167 10.82 4.09 -13.10
C TYR A 167 10.42 4.51 -11.70
N LEU A 168 9.32 5.26 -11.59
CA LEU A 168 8.46 5.10 -10.43
C LEU A 168 8.43 3.59 -10.20
N LYS A 169 9.04 3.14 -9.11
CA LYS A 169 9.04 1.73 -8.75
C LYS A 169 7.58 1.42 -8.45
N MET A 170 6.84 1.10 -9.50
CA MET A 170 5.41 0.84 -9.43
C MET A 170 5.30 -0.39 -8.56
N LYS A 171 4.78 -0.16 -7.35
CA LYS A 171 4.59 -1.20 -6.38
C LYS A 171 3.75 -2.28 -7.04
N TYR A 172 4.34 -3.47 -7.15
CA TYR A 172 3.65 -4.66 -7.55
C TYR A 172 3.47 -5.52 -6.30
N ASP A 173 2.29 -6.08 -6.14
CA ASP A 173 2.02 -7.04 -5.08
C ASP A 173 2.12 -8.43 -5.66
N TRP A 174 2.62 -9.39 -4.88
CA TRP A 174 2.65 -10.78 -5.29
C TRP A 174 2.18 -11.67 -4.16
N TYR A 175 1.51 -12.74 -4.53
CA TYR A 175 1.10 -13.80 -3.62
C TYR A 175 1.22 -15.14 -4.34
N GLN A 176 1.13 -16.23 -3.59
CA GLN A 176 1.28 -17.56 -4.14
C GLN A 176 0.24 -18.51 -3.58
N THR A 177 -0.17 -19.44 -4.41
CA THR A 177 -0.88 -20.65 -4.01
C THR A 177 0.09 -21.82 -4.04
N GLU A 178 -0.36 -23.04 -3.73
CA GLU A 178 0.48 -24.24 -3.85
C GLU A 178 0.95 -24.46 -5.29
N SER A 179 0.14 -24.08 -6.27
CA SER A 179 0.37 -24.42 -7.69
C SER A 179 0.74 -23.23 -8.57
N GLN A 180 0.53 -22.00 -8.12
CA GLN A 180 0.73 -20.79 -8.93
C GLN A 180 1.37 -19.65 -8.11
N VAL A 181 2.11 -18.77 -8.79
CA VAL A 181 2.55 -17.48 -8.27
C VAL A 181 1.84 -16.40 -9.06
N ILE A 182 1.27 -15.42 -8.37
CA ILE A 182 0.45 -14.38 -8.99
C ILE A 182 1.04 -13.02 -8.63
N ILE A 183 1.37 -12.24 -9.66
CA ILE A 183 1.86 -10.86 -9.54
C ILE A 183 0.75 -9.93 -10.01
N THR A 184 0.47 -8.90 -9.22
CA THR A 184 -0.55 -7.88 -9.50
C THR A 184 0.12 -6.54 -9.71
N LEU A 185 -0.09 -5.96 -10.88
CA LEU A 185 0.34 -4.61 -11.24
C LEU A 185 -0.87 -3.68 -11.20
N MET A 186 -0.85 -2.69 -10.29
CA MET A 186 -1.97 -1.76 -10.09
C MET A 186 -1.95 -0.62 -11.11
N ILE A 187 -2.28 -0.95 -12.37
CA ILE A 187 -2.31 0.01 -13.48
C ILE A 187 -3.76 0.17 -13.96
N LYS A 188 -4.27 1.41 -13.95
CA LYS A 188 -5.64 1.74 -14.37
C LYS A 188 -5.70 2.00 -15.88
N ASN A 189 -6.82 1.60 -16.48
CA ASN A 189 -7.22 1.96 -17.85
C ASN A 189 -6.22 1.53 -18.95
N VAL A 190 -5.74 0.28 -18.87
CA VAL A 190 -4.85 -0.30 -19.89
C VAL A 190 -5.63 -1.25 -20.78
N GLN A 191 -5.43 -1.16 -22.10
CA GLN A 191 -6.04 -2.06 -23.07
C GLN A 191 -5.20 -3.33 -23.24
N LYS A 192 -5.84 -4.44 -23.62
CA LYS A 192 -5.15 -5.74 -23.81
C LYS A 192 -4.03 -5.68 -24.87
N ASN A 193 -4.18 -4.84 -25.88
CA ASN A 193 -3.21 -4.72 -26.98
C ASN A 193 -1.93 -3.96 -26.59
N ASP A 194 -1.99 -3.22 -25.48
CA ASP A 194 -0.89 -2.38 -24.98
C ASP A 194 -0.01 -3.11 -23.96
N VAL A 195 -0.28 -4.39 -23.72
CA VAL A 195 0.41 -5.24 -22.75
C VAL A 195 1.04 -6.42 -23.49
N ASN A 196 2.37 -6.53 -23.42
CA ASN A 196 3.10 -7.70 -23.84
C ASN A 196 3.78 -8.35 -22.63
N VAL A 197 3.50 -9.62 -22.39
CA VAL A 197 4.12 -10.39 -21.29
C VAL A 197 4.79 -11.62 -21.87
N GLU A 198 6.09 -11.72 -21.63
CA GLU A 198 6.94 -12.81 -22.05
C GLU A 198 7.37 -13.62 -20.83
N PHE A 199 7.13 -14.93 -20.90
CA PHE A 199 7.50 -15.88 -19.86
C PHE A 199 8.72 -16.68 -20.30
N SER A 200 9.73 -16.74 -19.45
CA SER A 200 10.87 -17.66 -19.57
C SER A 200 10.94 -18.53 -18.33
N GLU A 201 11.70 -19.63 -18.37
CA GLU A 201 11.78 -20.57 -17.25
C GLU A 201 12.15 -19.91 -15.92
N LYS A 202 13.03 -18.90 -15.94
CA LYS A 202 13.49 -18.17 -14.73
C LYS A 202 13.38 -16.65 -14.86
N GLU A 203 12.81 -16.13 -15.93
CA GLU A 203 12.67 -14.70 -16.14
C GLU A 203 11.24 -14.36 -16.57
N LEU A 204 10.74 -13.21 -16.10
CA LEU A 204 9.48 -12.63 -16.53
C LEU A 204 9.76 -11.22 -17.04
N SER A 205 9.33 -10.92 -18.26
CA SER A 205 9.35 -9.57 -18.83
C SER A 205 7.94 -9.14 -19.18
N ALA A 206 7.45 -8.07 -18.55
CA ALA A 206 6.17 -7.45 -18.86
C ALA A 206 6.39 -6.02 -19.33
N LEU A 207 6.04 -5.77 -20.60
CA LEU A 207 6.02 -4.47 -21.24
C LEU A 207 4.59 -3.96 -21.26
N VAL A 208 4.34 -2.81 -20.64
CA VAL A 208 3.03 -2.18 -20.54
C VAL A 208 3.12 -0.76 -21.06
N LYS A 209 2.36 -0.42 -22.09
CA LYS A 209 2.24 0.97 -22.55
C LYS A 209 1.17 1.66 -21.71
N LEU A 210 1.57 2.72 -21.00
CA LEU A 210 0.65 3.50 -20.19
C LEU A 210 -0.17 4.45 -21.08
N PRO A 211 -1.43 4.76 -20.71
CA PRO A 211 -2.23 5.75 -21.43
C PRO A 211 -1.63 7.17 -21.39
N SER A 212 -0.67 7.41 -20.49
CA SER A 212 0.10 8.65 -20.38
C SER A 212 1.21 8.79 -21.44
N GLY A 213 1.46 7.75 -22.26
CA GLY A 213 2.48 7.74 -23.31
C GLY A 213 3.84 7.17 -22.89
N ASP A 214 4.00 6.77 -21.63
CA ASP A 214 5.22 6.15 -21.11
C ASP A 214 5.17 4.61 -21.22
N ASP A 215 6.29 4.00 -21.58
CA ASP A 215 6.44 2.54 -21.59
C ASP A 215 6.98 2.05 -20.24
N TYR A 216 6.20 1.22 -19.55
CA TYR A 216 6.62 0.55 -18.32
C TYR A 216 7.17 -0.85 -18.64
N ASN A 217 8.41 -1.13 -18.22
CA ASN A 217 9.06 -2.42 -18.40
C ASN A 217 9.38 -3.03 -17.03
N LEU A 218 8.67 -4.11 -16.69
CA LEU A 218 8.93 -4.93 -15.53
C LEU A 218 9.74 -6.16 -15.94
N LYS A 219 11.01 -6.22 -15.53
CA LYS A 219 11.86 -7.40 -15.72
C LYS A 219 12.21 -8.02 -14.37
N LEU A 220 11.74 -9.24 -14.14
CA LEU A 220 11.94 -9.99 -12.90
C LEU A 220 12.73 -11.27 -13.17
N ARG A 221 13.75 -11.53 -12.35
CA ARG A 221 14.49 -12.80 -12.34
C ARG A 221 13.98 -13.66 -11.19
N LEU A 222 13.21 -14.69 -11.54
CA LEU A 222 12.49 -15.52 -10.58
C LEU A 222 13.47 -16.43 -9.83
N LEU A 223 13.21 -16.61 -8.52
CA LEU A 223 14.02 -17.50 -7.68
C LEU A 223 13.88 -18.97 -8.11
N HIS A 224 12.66 -19.39 -8.43
CA HIS A 224 12.36 -20.76 -8.84
C HIS A 224 11.88 -20.81 -10.30
N PRO A 225 12.08 -21.96 -10.99
CA PRO A 225 11.60 -22.11 -12.34
C PRO A 225 10.06 -22.09 -12.40
N ILE A 226 9.53 -21.61 -13.51
CA ILE A 226 8.10 -21.62 -13.85
C ILE A 226 7.87 -22.40 -15.14
N ILE A 227 6.63 -22.84 -15.39
CA ILE A 227 6.23 -23.46 -16.65
C ILE A 227 5.66 -22.35 -17.57
N PRO A 228 6.38 -21.89 -18.60
CA PRO A 228 5.93 -20.77 -19.44
C PRO A 228 4.62 -21.07 -20.18
N GLU A 229 4.47 -22.29 -20.67
CA GLU A 229 3.31 -22.72 -21.46
C GLU A 229 1.97 -22.68 -20.70
N GLN A 230 2.01 -22.85 -19.38
CA GLN A 230 0.83 -22.83 -18.51
C GLN A 230 0.67 -21.49 -17.77
N SER A 231 1.57 -20.53 -18.02
CA SER A 231 1.52 -19.21 -17.42
C SER A 231 0.65 -18.30 -18.28
N THR A 232 -0.21 -17.51 -17.64
CA THR A 232 -1.21 -16.68 -18.30
C THR A 232 -1.28 -15.30 -17.65
N PHE A 233 -1.71 -14.29 -18.40
CA PHE A 233 -1.97 -12.96 -17.83
C PHE A 233 -3.39 -12.51 -18.15
N LYS A 234 -3.96 -11.70 -17.26
CA LYS A 234 -5.28 -11.07 -17.40
C LYS A 234 -5.14 -9.57 -17.21
N VAL A 235 -5.59 -8.82 -18.19
CA VAL A 235 -5.67 -7.35 -18.14
C VAL A 235 -7.06 -6.98 -17.67
N LEU A 236 -7.17 -6.30 -16.53
CA LEU A 236 -8.40 -5.73 -16.00
C LEU A 236 -8.32 -4.20 -16.08
N SER A 237 -9.46 -3.53 -15.90
CA SER A 237 -9.55 -2.06 -15.94
C SER A 237 -8.78 -1.37 -14.81
N THR A 238 -8.58 -2.05 -13.68
CA THR A 238 -7.93 -1.52 -12.48
C THR A 238 -6.54 -2.07 -12.22
N LYS A 239 -6.20 -3.23 -12.81
CA LYS A 239 -4.95 -3.97 -12.55
C LYS A 239 -4.63 -4.95 -13.66
N ILE A 240 -3.37 -5.37 -13.74
CA ILE A 240 -2.91 -6.48 -14.57
C ILE A 240 -2.50 -7.62 -13.64
N GLU A 241 -3.08 -8.79 -13.83
CA GLU A 241 -2.75 -10.00 -13.08
C GLU A 241 -1.91 -10.93 -13.96
N ILE A 242 -0.69 -11.23 -13.53
CA ILE A 242 0.22 -12.16 -14.19
C ILE A 242 0.26 -13.42 -13.34
N LYS A 243 -0.20 -14.55 -13.89
CA LYS A 243 -0.25 -15.85 -13.23
C LYS A 243 0.81 -16.77 -13.82
N MET A 244 1.75 -17.18 -12.98
CA MET A 244 2.82 -18.09 -13.35
C MET A 244 2.57 -19.45 -12.71
N LYS A 245 2.70 -20.53 -13.50
CA LYS A 245 2.52 -21.90 -13.01
C LYS A 245 3.83 -22.41 -12.40
N LYS A 246 3.75 -22.95 -11.18
CA LYS A 246 4.90 -23.62 -10.54
C LYS A 246 5.04 -25.06 -11.07
N PRO A 247 6.27 -25.54 -11.33
CA PRO A 247 6.52 -26.95 -11.65
C PRO A 247 6.40 -27.84 -10.42
N GLU A 248 6.84 -27.35 -9.26
CA GLU A 248 6.78 -28.06 -7.99
C GLU A 248 5.98 -27.25 -6.97
N ALA A 249 5.29 -27.95 -6.06
CA ALA A 249 4.62 -27.34 -4.92
C ALA A 249 5.64 -26.87 -3.87
N VAL A 250 6.45 -25.88 -4.24
CA VAL A 250 7.45 -25.23 -3.40
C VAL A 250 6.92 -23.88 -2.96
N ARG A 251 7.11 -23.55 -1.68
CA ARG A 251 6.81 -22.24 -1.13
C ARG A 251 7.95 -21.29 -1.44
N TRP A 252 7.68 -20.23 -2.20
CA TRP A 252 8.67 -19.22 -2.53
C TRP A 252 8.83 -18.28 -1.33
N GLU A 253 10.05 -18.18 -0.78
CA GLU A 253 10.33 -17.20 0.29
C GLU A 253 10.51 -15.78 -0.28
N LYS A 254 11.04 -15.69 -1.51
CA LYS A 254 11.22 -14.45 -2.26
C LYS A 254 10.81 -14.67 -3.71
N LEU A 255 10.33 -13.60 -4.34
CA LEU A 255 9.98 -13.61 -5.77
C LEU A 255 11.24 -13.60 -6.65
N GLU A 256 12.25 -12.82 -6.27
CA GLU A 256 13.51 -12.66 -7.01
C GLU A 256 14.70 -13.29 -6.27
N GLY A 257 15.63 -13.89 -7.00
CA GLY A 257 16.87 -14.41 -6.42
C GLY A 257 17.91 -14.94 -7.41
N GLN A 258 19.17 -14.94 -7.00
CA GLN A 258 20.32 -15.33 -7.81
C GLN A 258 20.71 -16.78 -7.49
N GLY A 259 20.16 -17.72 -8.26
CA GLY A 259 20.87 -18.94 -8.70
C GLY A 259 21.38 -19.98 -7.69
N ASP A 260 21.21 -19.87 -6.37
CA ASP A 260 21.41 -21.00 -5.47
C ASP A 260 20.06 -21.64 -5.17
N VAL A 261 19.89 -22.88 -5.63
CA VAL A 261 18.72 -23.71 -5.33
C VAL A 261 18.82 -24.10 -3.85
N PRO A 262 18.05 -23.48 -2.94
CA PRO A 262 17.97 -24.01 -1.59
C PRO A 262 17.16 -25.30 -1.70
N THR A 263 17.64 -26.36 -1.07
CA THR A 263 16.95 -27.66 -1.03
C THR A 263 15.48 -27.44 -0.65
N PRO A 264 14.51 -27.88 -1.47
CA PRO A 264 13.12 -27.49 -1.29
C PRO A 264 12.59 -28.02 0.04
N LYS A 265 12.18 -27.10 0.93
CA LYS A 265 11.23 -27.45 1.99
C LYS A 265 9.89 -27.70 1.29
N GLN A 266 9.63 -28.97 1.01
CA GLN A 266 8.32 -29.45 0.55
C GLN A 266 7.24 -28.92 1.50
N PHE A 267 6.05 -28.62 0.98
CA PHE A 267 4.87 -28.46 1.82
C PHE A 267 4.64 -29.79 2.55
N ILE A 268 5.18 -29.94 3.76
CA ILE A 268 4.84 -31.04 4.64
C ILE A 268 3.43 -30.76 5.12
N ALA A 269 2.47 -31.54 4.65
CA ALA A 269 1.06 -31.41 5.01
C ALA A 269 0.76 -31.77 6.47
N ASP A 270 1.74 -32.24 7.26
CA ASP A 270 1.52 -32.75 8.62
C ASP A 270 2.61 -32.32 9.62
N VAL A 271 2.84 -31.01 9.77
CA VAL A 271 3.44 -30.50 11.01
C VAL A 271 2.52 -29.44 11.59
N LYS A 272 1.78 -29.83 12.63
CA LYS A 272 1.23 -28.88 13.61
C LYS A 272 2.38 -27.94 14.00
N ASN A 273 2.37 -26.73 13.48
CA ASN A 273 3.32 -25.69 13.87
C ASN A 273 3.09 -25.39 15.35
N LEU A 274 3.83 -26.07 16.22
CA LEU A 274 3.99 -25.74 17.63
C LEU A 274 4.84 -24.47 17.70
N TYR A 275 4.20 -23.33 17.50
CA TYR A 275 4.74 -22.05 17.91
C TYR A 275 4.76 -22.04 19.45
N PRO A 276 5.85 -21.66 20.13
CA PRO A 276 5.81 -21.47 21.57
C PRO A 276 5.05 -20.16 21.82
N SER A 277 3.72 -20.25 21.81
CA SER A 277 2.88 -19.13 22.23
C SER A 277 3.15 -18.90 23.71
N SER A 278 3.58 -17.70 24.06
CA SER A 278 3.82 -17.26 25.44
C SER A 278 2.54 -17.12 26.28
N SER A 279 1.42 -17.70 25.82
CA SER A 279 0.14 -17.69 26.52
C SER A 279 -0.16 -19.09 27.07
N HIS A 280 -0.22 -19.21 28.40
CA HIS A 280 -0.69 -20.42 29.11
C HIS A 280 -2.20 -20.68 28.95
N TYR A 281 -2.83 -20.10 27.93
CA TYR A 281 -4.26 -20.19 27.70
C TYR A 281 -4.54 -20.56 26.24
N THR A 282 -4.89 -21.82 26.03
CA THR A 282 -5.39 -22.33 24.76
C THR A 282 -6.92 -22.22 24.75
N ARG A 283 -7.46 -21.09 24.28
CA ARG A 283 -8.89 -20.98 23.99
C ARG A 283 -9.17 -21.74 22.70
N ASN A 284 -9.89 -22.86 22.79
CA ASN A 284 -10.23 -23.66 21.62
C ASN A 284 -11.39 -23.00 20.87
N TRP A 285 -11.06 -22.21 19.84
CA TRP A 285 -12.03 -21.44 19.07
C TRP A 285 -13.04 -22.32 18.32
N ASP A 286 -12.67 -23.52 17.90
CA ASP A 286 -13.61 -24.46 17.25
C ASP A 286 -14.68 -24.95 18.22
N LYS A 287 -14.30 -25.17 19.49
CA LYS A 287 -15.26 -25.51 20.54
C LYS A 287 -16.17 -24.34 20.87
N LEU A 288 -15.61 -23.12 20.93
CA LEU A 288 -16.39 -21.89 21.17
C LEU A 288 -17.40 -21.64 20.03
N VAL A 289 -17.01 -21.84 18.77
CA VAL A 289 -17.91 -21.71 17.62
C VAL A 289 -18.98 -22.81 17.61
N GLY A 290 -18.63 -24.02 18.05
CA GLY A 290 -19.59 -25.10 18.28
C GLY A 290 -20.59 -24.76 19.38
N GLU A 291 -20.10 -24.31 20.53
CA GLU A 291 -20.89 -23.88 21.69
C GLU A 291 -21.79 -22.68 21.35
N ILE A 292 -21.30 -21.68 20.60
CA ILE A 292 -22.10 -20.54 20.14
C ILE A 292 -23.20 -20.99 19.16
N LYS A 293 -22.91 -21.90 18.23
CA LYS A 293 -23.94 -22.43 17.31
C LYS A 293 -24.98 -23.30 18.02
N GLU A 294 -24.57 -23.96 19.10
CA GLU A 294 -25.44 -24.80 19.92
C GLU A 294 -26.26 -23.94 20.90
N GLU A 295 -25.69 -22.84 21.42
CA GLU A 295 -26.38 -21.76 22.12
C GLU A 295 -27.33 -21.00 21.19
N GLU A 296 -26.98 -20.65 19.95
CA GLU A 296 -27.91 -20.04 18.98
C GLU A 296 -29.08 -20.97 18.61
N LYS A 297 -28.88 -22.29 18.70
CA LYS A 297 -29.96 -23.28 18.51
C LYS A 297 -30.81 -23.49 19.76
N ASN A 298 -30.22 -23.35 20.95
CA ASN A 298 -30.87 -23.56 22.24
C ASN A 298 -31.35 -22.25 22.90
N GLU A 299 -30.98 -21.10 22.36
CA GLU A 299 -31.57 -19.81 22.65
C GLU A 299 -33.03 -19.92 22.23
N LYS A 300 -33.86 -20.20 23.24
CA LYS A 300 -35.29 -19.96 23.17
C LYS A 300 -35.42 -18.51 22.71
N LEU A 301 -35.90 -18.34 21.48
CA LEU A 301 -36.22 -17.06 20.88
C LEU A 301 -37.31 -16.38 21.74
N GLU A 302 -36.95 -15.79 22.88
CA GLU A 302 -37.91 -15.11 23.73
C GLU A 302 -38.41 -13.84 23.05
N GLY A 303 -39.74 -13.64 23.09
CA GLY A 303 -40.44 -12.53 22.44
C GLY A 303 -41.22 -12.93 21.19
N ASP A 304 -41.41 -11.98 20.28
CA ASP A 304 -42.33 -12.08 19.13
C ASP A 304 -41.95 -13.21 18.14
N ALA A 305 -40.68 -13.61 18.08
CA ALA A 305 -40.21 -14.65 17.17
C ALA A 305 -40.67 -16.06 17.56
N ALA A 306 -40.69 -16.41 18.86
CA ALA A 306 -41.31 -17.67 19.29
C ALA A 306 -42.83 -17.65 19.16
N LEU A 307 -43.46 -16.50 19.42
CA LEU A 307 -44.90 -16.33 19.26
C LEU A 307 -45.34 -16.51 17.80
N ASN A 308 -44.59 -15.92 16.87
CA ASN A 308 -44.82 -16.07 15.43
C ASN A 308 -44.62 -17.52 14.96
N LYS A 309 -43.62 -18.24 15.49
CA LYS A 309 -43.45 -19.68 15.20
C LYS A 309 -44.60 -20.51 15.74
N LEU A 310 -45.11 -20.19 16.93
CA LEU A 310 -46.28 -20.84 17.51
C LEU A 310 -47.53 -20.62 16.63
N PHE A 311 -47.76 -19.41 16.12
CA PHE A 311 -48.88 -19.13 15.22
C PHE A 311 -48.75 -19.82 13.86
N GLN A 312 -47.53 -19.92 13.32
CA GLN A 312 -47.27 -20.68 12.09
C GLN A 312 -47.61 -22.16 12.28
N GLN A 313 -47.26 -22.73 13.42
CA GLN A 313 -47.55 -24.12 13.75
C GLN A 313 -49.06 -24.37 13.96
N ILE A 314 -49.76 -23.47 14.67
CA ILE A 314 -51.23 -23.56 14.83
C ILE A 314 -51.93 -23.44 13.47
N TYR A 315 -51.41 -22.61 12.56
CA TYR A 315 -51.97 -22.48 11.21
C TYR A 315 -51.66 -23.71 10.34
N SER A 316 -50.46 -24.32 10.44
CA SER A 316 -50.13 -25.53 9.67
C SER A 316 -50.97 -26.71 10.11
N ASP A 317 -51.14 -26.88 11.42
CA ASP A 317 -51.77 -28.05 12.03
C ASP A 317 -53.29 -27.89 12.16
N GLY A 318 -53.81 -26.67 11.97
CA GLY A 318 -55.23 -26.35 12.08
C GLY A 318 -56.09 -26.87 10.91
N SER A 319 -57.34 -27.22 11.22
CA SER A 319 -58.38 -27.52 10.22
C SER A 319 -58.74 -26.28 9.40
N ASP A 320 -59.38 -26.47 8.25
CA ASP A 320 -59.74 -25.35 7.35
C ASP A 320 -60.65 -24.31 8.02
N GLU A 321 -61.48 -24.72 8.99
CA GLU A 321 -62.29 -23.80 9.79
C GLU A 321 -61.45 -22.92 10.71
N VAL A 322 -60.39 -23.48 11.32
CA VAL A 322 -59.45 -22.75 12.18
C VAL A 322 -58.65 -21.76 11.35
N LYS A 323 -58.15 -22.16 10.18
CA LYS A 323 -57.45 -21.27 9.24
C LYS A 323 -58.33 -20.12 8.80
N ARG A 324 -59.62 -20.40 8.52
CA ARG A 324 -60.60 -19.38 8.13
C ARG A 324 -60.89 -18.40 9.26
N ALA A 325 -61.00 -18.89 10.51
CA ALA A 325 -61.17 -18.05 11.70
C ALA A 325 -59.95 -17.14 11.94
N MET A 326 -58.75 -17.70 11.80
CA MET A 326 -57.51 -16.96 11.96
C MET A 326 -57.37 -15.88 10.89
N ASN A 327 -57.61 -16.20 9.62
CA ASN A 327 -57.51 -15.23 8.53
C ASN A 327 -58.54 -14.10 8.66
N LYS A 328 -59.79 -14.43 9.02
CA LYS A 328 -60.85 -13.42 9.20
C LYS A 328 -60.54 -12.50 10.39
N SER A 329 -60.19 -13.06 11.55
CA SER A 329 -59.88 -12.28 12.75
C SER A 329 -58.65 -11.40 12.58
N PHE A 330 -57.61 -11.92 11.94
CA PHE A 330 -56.38 -11.18 11.67
C PHE A 330 -56.62 -10.01 10.69
N MET A 331 -57.38 -10.23 9.62
CA MET A 331 -57.70 -9.17 8.66
C MET A 331 -58.62 -8.09 9.24
N GLU A 332 -59.64 -8.46 10.01
CA GLU A 332 -60.60 -7.50 10.58
C GLU A 332 -59.99 -6.66 11.71
N SER A 333 -59.08 -7.23 12.50
CA SER A 333 -58.39 -6.57 13.60
C SER A 333 -57.11 -5.81 13.19
N GLY A 334 -56.76 -5.78 11.90
CA GLY A 334 -55.53 -5.15 11.43
C GLY A 334 -54.26 -5.82 11.94
N GLY A 335 -54.32 -7.11 12.26
CA GLY A 335 -53.20 -7.90 12.76
C GLY A 335 -52.98 -7.88 14.27
N THR A 336 -53.92 -7.31 15.04
CA THR A 336 -53.80 -7.18 16.50
C THR A 336 -54.44 -8.32 17.29
N VAL A 337 -55.46 -8.99 16.72
CA VAL A 337 -56.21 -10.07 17.39
C VAL A 337 -56.27 -11.31 16.50
N LEU A 338 -55.97 -12.48 17.08
CA LEU A 338 -56.02 -13.77 16.41
C LEU A 338 -56.91 -14.74 17.18
N SER A 339 -57.96 -15.26 16.54
CA SER A 339 -58.88 -16.23 17.13
C SER A 339 -59.03 -17.47 16.26
N THR A 340 -59.06 -18.65 16.92
CA THR A 340 -59.16 -19.96 16.27
C THR A 340 -60.58 -20.52 16.21
N ASN A 341 -61.56 -19.85 16.83
CA ASN A 341 -62.94 -20.34 16.92
C ASN A 341 -63.86 -19.72 15.86
N TRP A 342 -64.13 -20.46 14.77
CA TRP A 342 -64.98 -20.01 13.66
C TRP A 342 -66.43 -19.69 14.05
N SER A 343 -67.01 -20.42 15.02
CA SER A 343 -68.41 -20.25 15.42
C SER A 343 -68.71 -18.85 15.99
N ASP A 344 -67.67 -18.23 16.55
CA ASP A 344 -67.70 -16.94 17.20
C ASP A 344 -67.33 -15.82 16.20
N VAL A 345 -66.12 -15.89 15.61
CA VAL A 345 -65.65 -14.87 14.64
C VAL A 345 -66.39 -14.91 13.31
N GLY A 346 -67.09 -16.00 12.99
CA GLY A 346 -67.92 -16.08 11.80
C GLY A 346 -69.11 -15.10 11.84
N LYS A 347 -69.68 -14.88 13.03
CA LYS A 347 -70.91 -14.09 13.23
C LYS A 347 -70.66 -12.64 13.65
N ARG A 348 -69.60 -12.38 14.41
CA ARG A 348 -69.24 -11.02 14.88
C ARG A 348 -68.07 -10.44 14.09
N LYS A 349 -67.97 -9.12 14.06
CA LYS A 349 -66.78 -8.41 13.56
C LYS A 349 -65.75 -8.33 14.68
N VAL A 350 -64.49 -8.63 14.37
CA VAL A 350 -63.41 -8.54 15.36
C VAL A 350 -62.91 -7.09 15.45
N GLU A 351 -62.95 -6.51 16.65
CA GLU A 351 -62.47 -5.15 16.92
C GLU A 351 -60.94 -5.12 17.04
N ILE A 352 -60.36 -3.95 16.74
CA ILE A 352 -58.93 -3.72 16.80
C ILE A 352 -58.55 -3.46 18.26
N ASN A 353 -57.80 -4.38 18.86
CA ASN A 353 -57.31 -4.27 20.23
C ASN A 353 -55.78 -4.30 20.22
N PRO A 354 -55.11 -3.15 20.05
CA PRO A 354 -53.65 -3.10 20.10
C PRO A 354 -53.16 -3.40 21.53
N PRO A 355 -51.92 -3.90 21.70
CA PRO A 355 -51.31 -4.09 23.01
C PRO A 355 -51.32 -2.81 23.86
N ASP A 356 -51.37 -2.92 25.18
CA ASP A 356 -51.60 -1.81 26.13
C ASP A 356 -50.66 -0.60 25.94
N ASP A 357 -49.46 -0.80 25.38
CA ASP A 357 -48.47 0.25 25.12
C ASP A 357 -48.51 0.84 23.69
N MET A 358 -49.50 0.48 22.86
CA MET A 358 -49.59 0.90 21.44
C MET A 358 -50.97 1.46 21.06
N GLU A 359 -50.98 2.60 20.37
CA GLU A 359 -52.21 3.21 19.84
C GLU A 359 -52.40 2.91 18.34
N TRP A 360 -53.60 2.46 17.96
CA TRP A 360 -53.93 2.25 16.55
C TRP A 360 -54.10 3.57 15.80
N LYS A 361 -53.25 3.83 14.80
CA LYS A 361 -53.38 4.98 13.90
C LYS A 361 -53.92 4.57 12.53
N LYS A 362 -55.02 5.20 12.12
CA LYS A 362 -55.59 5.07 10.78
C LYS A 362 -54.90 6.08 9.85
N TYR A 363 -54.17 5.58 8.86
CA TYR A 363 -53.52 6.39 7.82
C TYR A 363 -54.43 6.60 6.62
#